data_AF-A0A973NKA9-F1
#
_entry.id   AF-A0A973NKA9-F1
#
_cell.length_a   1.000
_cell.length_b   1.000
_cell.length_c   1.000
_cell.angle_alpha   90.00
_cell.angle_beta   90.00
_cell.angle_gamma   90.00
#
_symmetry.space_group_name_H-M   'P 1'
#
loop_
_entity.id
_entity.type
_entity.pdbx_description
1 polymer ?
#
loop_
_entity_poly.entity_id
_entity_poly.type
_entity_poly.pdbx_seq_one_letter_code
_entity_poly.pdbx_strand_id
1 'polypeptide(L)' 'MRYYRLYFMDRFSGHIDHFREFEAEDDDAALEVAERWREDGPMELWNRERKLKHWDHKALPD' A
#
# COMPACT_ATOMS: atom_id res chain seq x y z
N MET A 1 -16.70 7.02 -5.60
CA MET A 1 -15.28 7.38 -5.53
C MET A 1 -14.90 7.51 -4.07
N ARG A 2 -13.96 6.67 -3.62
CA ARG A 2 -13.42 6.64 -2.27
C ARG A 2 -11.95 7.08 -2.35
N TYR A 3 -11.48 7.69 -1.27
CA TYR A 3 -10.12 8.22 -1.19
C TYR A 3 -9.22 7.19 -0.51
N TYR A 4 -8.22 6.74 -1.25
CA TYR A 4 -7.26 5.76 -0.81
C TYR A 4 -5.88 6.40 -0.64
N ARG A 5 -5.16 5.92 0.37
CA ARG A 5 -3.78 6.30 0.66
C ARG A 5 -2.96 5.03 0.73
N LEU A 6 -1.96 4.94 -0.13
CA LEU A 6 -1.01 3.86 -0.14
C LEU A 6 0.31 4.36 0.42
N TYR A 7 0.72 3.83 1.57
CA TYR A 7 2.00 4.14 2.18
C TYR A 7 3.03 3.12 1.70
N PHE A 8 4.17 3.63 1.28
CA PHE A 8 5.34 2.86 0.88
C PHE A 8 6.37 2.99 1.97
N MET A 9 6.74 1.87 2.57
CA MET A 9 7.73 1.83 3.62
C MET A 9 9.03 1.28 3.05
N ASP A 10 10.13 1.95 3.39
CA ASP A 10 11.46 1.48 3.05
C ASP A 10 11.77 0.24 3.90
N ARG A 11 12.11 -0.87 3.22
CA ARG A 11 12.46 -2.14 3.86
C ARG A 11 13.79 -2.09 4.62
N PHE A 12 14.67 -1.14 4.31
CA PHE A 12 15.99 -1.04 4.93
C PHE A 12 15.98 -0.18 6.20
N SER A 13 15.22 0.91 6.18
CA SER A 13 15.17 1.90 7.25
C SER A 13 13.93 1.76 8.14
N GLY A 14 12.88 1.07 7.67
CA GLY A 14 11.60 0.98 8.35
C GLY A 14 10.82 2.30 8.39
N HIS A 15 11.27 3.29 7.62
CA HIS A 15 10.61 4.59 7.49
C HIS A 15 9.63 4.60 6.33
N ILE A 16 8.59 5.41 6.44
CA ILE A 16 7.73 5.72 5.29
C ILE A 16 8.58 6.53 4.32
N ASP A 17 8.88 5.95 3.16
CA ASP A 17 9.64 6.62 2.12
C ASP A 17 8.76 7.65 1.42
N HIS A 18 7.57 7.23 1.01
CA HIS A 18 6.56 8.09 0.43
C HIS A 18 5.15 7.50 0.57
N PHE A 19 4.14 8.32 0.31
CA PHE A 19 2.76 7.87 0.22
C PHE A 19 2.12 8.40 -1.05
N ARG A 20 1.13 7.66 -1.55
CA ARG A 20 0.40 8.00 -2.76
C ARG A 20 -1.09 8.00 -2.48
N GLU A 21 -1.71 9.15 -2.71
CA GLU A 21 -3.15 9.32 -2.57
C GLU A 21 -3.80 9.15 -3.93
N PHE A 22 -4.88 8.38 -4.00
CA PHE A 22 -5.62 8.16 -5.24
C PHE A 22 -7.09 7.84 -4.95
N GLU A 23 -7.93 8.09 -5.95
CA GLU A 23 -9.36 7.81 -5.89
C GLU A 23 -9.65 6.51 -6.64
N ALA A 24 -10.42 5.61 -6.02
CA ALA A 24 -10.93 4.42 -6.69
C ALA A 24 -12.44 4.27 -6.45
N GLU A 25 -13.11 3.48 -7.29
CA GLU A 25 -14.55 3.24 -7.13
C GLU A 25 -14.85 2.41 -5.88
N ASP A 26 -14.08 1.34 -5.69
CA ASP A 26 -14.25 0.39 -4.58
C ASP A 26 -12.90 -0.16 -4.09
N ASP A 27 -12.97 -0.93 -3.01
CA ASP A 27 -11.78 -1.47 -2.34
C ASP A 27 -11.00 -2.45 -3.24
N ASP A 28 -11.69 -3.14 -4.15
CA ASP A 28 -11.09 -4.05 -5.14
C ASP A 28 -10.29 -3.27 -6.20
N ALA A 29 -10.88 -2.22 -6.76
CA ALA A 29 -10.18 -1.31 -7.68
C ALA A 29 -8.95 -0.67 -6.99
N ALA A 30 -9.06 -0.35 -5.70
CA ALA A 30 -7.94 0.18 -4.93
C ALA A 30 -6.82 -0.86 -4.71
N LEU A 31 -7.20 -2.12 -4.51
CA LEU A 31 -6.26 -3.24 -4.44
C LEU A 31 -5.54 -3.45 -5.77
N GLU A 32 -6.26 -3.44 -6.90
CA GLU A 32 -5.63 -3.59 -8.23
C GLU A 32 -4.62 -2.46 -8.51
N VAL A 33 -4.97 -1.22 -8.17
CA VAL A 33 -4.06 -0.07 -8.31
C VAL A 33 -2.84 -0.23 -7.40
N ALA A 34 -3.05 -0.63 -6.14
CA ALA A 34 -1.96 -0.86 -5.20
C ALA A 34 -1.06 -2.03 -5.62
N GLU A 35 -1.62 -3.10 -6.21
CA GLU A 35 -0.85 -4.23 -6.74
C GLU A 35 -0.02 -3.84 -7.97
N ARG A 36 -0.53 -2.95 -8.83
CA ARG A 36 0.26 -2.40 -9.94
C ARG A 36 1.44 -1.55 -9.47
N TRP A 37 1.34 -0.97 -8.29
CA TRP A 37 2.42 -0.21 -7.66
C TRP A 37 3.17 -1.02 -6.62
N ARG A 38 2.95 -2.33 -6.54
CA ARG A 38 3.58 -3.17 -5.53
C ARG A 38 5.09 -3.12 -5.66
N GLU A 39 5.74 -2.62 -4.62
CA GLU A 39 7.19 -2.61 -4.48
C GLU A 39 7.65 -3.83 -3.66
N ASP A 40 8.96 -4.07 -3.68
CA ASP A 40 9.60 -5.16 -2.94
C ASP A 40 9.58 -4.90 -1.41
N GLY A 41 9.14 -3.71 -0.98
CA GLY A 41 9.05 -3.26 0.40
C GLY A 41 7.66 -3.44 1.05
N PRO A 42 7.57 -3.25 2.38
CA PRO A 42 6.30 -3.22 3.07
C PRO A 42 5.41 -2.06 2.59
N MET A 43 4.12 -2.32 2.43
CA MET A 43 3.15 -1.33 1.93
C MET A 43 1.84 -1.40 2.69
N GLU A 44 1.15 -0.26 2.82
CA GLU A 44 -0.13 -0.19 3.52
C GLU A 44 -1.16 0.61 2.74
N LEU A 45 -2.27 -0.05 2.39
CA LEU A 45 -3.43 0.61 1.77
C LEU A 45 -4.46 0.97 2.84
N TRP A 46 -4.77 2.26 2.90
CA TRP A 46 -5.75 2.86 3.80
C TRP A 46 -6.86 3.53 3.00
N ASN A 47 -8.08 3.45 3.51
CA ASN A 47 -9.26 4.16 3.03
C ASN A 47 -9.75 5.11 4.13
N ARG A 48 -9.35 6.38 4.06
CA ARG A 48 -9.52 7.42 5.10
C ARG A 48 -9.12 6.98 6.52
N GLU A 49 -10.00 6.26 7.21
CA GLU A 49 -9.86 5.85 8.61
C GLU A 49 -9.73 4.32 8.76
N ARG A 50 -9.87 3.55 7.67
CA ARG A 50 -9.85 2.10 7.67
C ARG A 50 -8.66 1.57 6.88
N LYS A 51 -7.82 0.78 7.54
CA LYS A 51 -6.78 -0.01 6.89
C LYS A 51 -7.44 -1.14 6.09
N LEU A 52 -7.23 -1.16 4.77
CA LEU A 52 -7.76 -2.20 3.89
C LEU A 52 -6.82 -3.40 3.80
N LYS A 53 -5.55 -3.12 3.56
CA LYS A 53 -4.55 -4.15 3.26
C LYS A 53 -3.19 -3.68 3.74
N HIS A 54 -2.42 -4.62 4.25
CA HIS A 54 -1.00 -4.45 4.52
C HIS A 54 -0.27 -5.57 3.81
N TRP A 55 0.75 -5.19 3.04
CA TRP A 55 1.68 -6.10 2.44
C TRP A 55 2.93 -6.08 3.30
N ASP A 56 3.20 -7.24 3.91
CA ASP A 56 4.46 -7.44 4.60
C ASP A 56 5.60 -7.53 3.56
N HIS A 57 6.81 -7.24 4.01
CA HIS A 57 7.99 -7.49 3.20
C HIS A 57 7.97 -8.97 2.83
N LYS A 58 8.01 -9.30 1.54
CA LYS A 58 8.17 -10.69 1.13
C LYS A 58 9.63 -11.06 1.43
N ALA A 59 9.91 -11.34 2.69
CA ALA A 59 11.15 -11.99 3.10
C ALA A 59 11.21 -13.29 2.30
N LEU A 60 12.05 -13.30 1.28
CA LEU A 60 12.42 -14.54 0.59
C LEU A 60 12.88 -15.50 1.70
N PRO A 61 12.28 -16.69 1.82
CA PRO A 61 12.86 -17.71 2.69
C PRO A 61 14.25 -18.06 2.14
N ASP A 62 15.23 -18.05 3.04
CA ASP A 62 16.64 -18.41 2.82
C ASP A 62 16.78 -19.79 2.12
#